data_AF-A0A7Z0UYB9-F1
#
_entry.id   AF-A0A7Z0UYB9-F1
#
_cell.length_a   1.000
_cell.length_b   1.000
_cell.length_c   1.000
_cell.angle_alpha   90.00
_cell.angle_beta   90.00
_cell.angle_gamma   90.00
#
_symmetry.space_group_name_H-M   'P 1'
#
loop_
_entity.id
_entity.type
_entity.pdbx_description
1 polymer ?
#
loop_
_entity_poly.entity_id
_entity_poly.type
_entity_poly.pdbx_seq_one_letter_code
_entity_poly.pdbx_strand_id
1 'polypeptide(L)'
;MVLFLFIAISLILQVRQIAEEYQDTQEQIYKALLHEFADDLPKWGAKIDKDTLTISFLSPDILFKTGQSDLQDNYKEILSDFSPRYIKVIDRYKDSISEIRIEGHTSSEWAVGVDADTAYFENMRLSQDRTRTVLQFAYAIPEVSQYRPWIKTHLAAVGLSSAKTIKNESGLENAGASKRVTFRILTNADEQMQKIGKSSYEEN
;
A
#
# COMPACT_ATOMS: atom_id res chain seq x y z
N MET A 1 -34.87 6.26 -30.30
CA MET A 1 -35.02 6.44 -28.84
C MET A 1 -34.86 5.13 -28.07
N VAL A 2 -35.57 4.06 -28.44
CA VAL A 2 -35.49 2.74 -27.76
C VAL A 2 -34.07 2.13 -27.82
N LEU A 3 -33.37 2.22 -28.97
CA LEU A 3 -31.99 1.74 -29.10
C LEU A 3 -31.02 2.43 -28.12
N PHE A 4 -31.14 3.74 -27.97
CA PHE A 4 -30.33 4.52 -27.03
C PHE A 4 -30.59 4.10 -25.57
N LEU A 5 -31.84 3.77 -25.24
CA LEU A 5 -32.20 3.27 -23.92
C LEU A 5 -31.57 1.90 -23.65
N PHE A 6 -31.56 0.99 -24.63
CA PHE A 6 -30.90 -0.31 -24.49
C PHE A 6 -29.40 -0.20 -24.30
N ILE A 7 -28.74 0.69 -25.06
CA ILE A 7 -27.30 0.95 -24.90
C ILE A 7 -27.02 1.53 -23.51
N ALA A 8 -27.81 2.53 -23.08
CA ALA A 8 -27.64 3.13 -21.75
C ALA A 8 -27.87 2.12 -20.62
N ILE A 9 -28.90 1.28 -20.72
CA ILE A 9 -29.16 0.21 -19.73
C ILE A 9 -28.02 -0.82 -19.74
N SER A 10 -27.54 -1.24 -20.91
CA SER A 10 -26.43 -2.18 -21.03
C SER A 10 -25.16 -1.63 -20.40
N LEU A 11 -24.82 -0.36 -20.66
CA LEU A 11 -23.67 0.33 -20.05
C LEU A 11 -23.82 0.42 -18.52
N ILE A 12 -25.01 0.79 -18.02
CA ILE A 12 -25.27 0.87 -16.58
C ILE A 12 -25.11 -0.51 -15.92
N LEU A 13 -25.58 -1.58 -16.56
CA LEU A 13 -25.43 -2.95 -16.05
C LEU A 13 -23.97 -3.40 -16.04
N GLN A 14 -23.19 -3.12 -17.09
CA GLN A 14 -21.76 -3.45 -17.15
C GLN A 14 -20.95 -2.69 -16.08
N VAL A 15 -21.20 -1.39 -15.91
CA VAL A 15 -20.56 -0.58 -14.86
C VAL A 15 -20.88 -1.12 -13.47
N ARG A 16 -22.12 -1.54 -13.22
CA ARG A 16 -22.52 -2.17 -11.95
C ARG A 16 -21.79 -3.48 -11.72
N GLN A 17 -21.73 -4.35 -12.72
CA GLN A 17 -21.06 -5.64 -12.60
C GLN A 17 -19.57 -5.50 -12.26
N ILE A 18 -18.85 -4.57 -12.91
CA ILE A 18 -17.45 -4.29 -12.53
C ILE A 18 -17.36 -3.78 -11.10
N ALA A 19 -18.23 -2.84 -10.70
CA ALA A 19 -18.19 -2.30 -9.35
C ALA A 19 -18.40 -3.41 -8.29
N GLU A 20 -19.28 -4.37 -8.57
CA GLU A 20 -19.50 -5.55 -7.72
C GLU A 20 -18.30 -6.50 -7.72
N GLU A 21 -17.77 -6.87 -8.89
CA GLU A 21 -16.57 -7.72 -9.02
C GLU A 21 -15.34 -7.10 -8.34
N TYR A 22 -15.22 -5.78 -8.41
CA TYR A 22 -14.18 -5.00 -7.74
C TYR A 22 -14.31 -5.06 -6.22
N GLN A 23 -15.50 -4.74 -5.69
CA GLN A 23 -15.76 -4.80 -4.25
C GLN A 23 -15.52 -6.22 -3.72
N ASP A 24 -15.93 -7.22 -4.48
CA ASP A 24 -15.69 -8.62 -4.15
C ASP A 24 -14.19 -8.95 -4.14
N THR A 25 -13.43 -8.53 -5.16
CA THR A 25 -11.97 -8.74 -5.20
C THR A 25 -11.25 -8.07 -4.02
N GLN A 26 -11.57 -6.81 -3.71
CA GLN A 26 -10.97 -6.13 -2.56
C GLN A 26 -11.31 -6.84 -1.25
N GLU A 27 -12.57 -7.23 -1.08
CA GLU A 27 -13.02 -7.93 0.12
C GLU A 27 -12.34 -9.30 0.25
N GLN A 28 -12.14 -10.02 -0.85
CA GLN A 28 -11.41 -11.29 -0.88
C GLN A 28 -9.95 -11.10 -0.50
N ILE A 29 -9.25 -10.11 -1.08
CA ILE A 29 -7.86 -9.80 -0.72
C ILE A 29 -7.76 -9.45 0.77
N TYR A 30 -8.65 -8.58 1.26
CA TYR A 30 -8.69 -8.19 2.66
C TYR A 30 -8.89 -9.41 3.58
N LYS A 31 -9.89 -10.25 3.30
CA LYS A 31 -10.16 -11.47 4.08
C LYS A 31 -8.98 -12.42 4.06
N ALA A 32 -8.33 -12.59 2.91
CA ALA A 32 -7.17 -13.46 2.77
C ALA A 32 -5.96 -12.96 3.58
N LEU A 33 -5.68 -11.66 3.54
CA LEU A 33 -4.62 -11.03 4.34
C LEU A 33 -4.93 -11.07 5.83
N LEU A 34 -6.18 -10.77 6.21
CA LEU A 34 -6.61 -10.81 7.60
C LEU A 34 -6.53 -12.24 8.14
N HIS A 35 -6.99 -13.23 7.39
CA HIS A 35 -6.86 -14.64 7.77
C HIS A 35 -5.40 -15.05 7.94
N GLU A 36 -4.52 -14.60 7.04
CA GLU A 36 -3.09 -14.93 7.11
C GLU A 36 -2.41 -14.29 8.33
N PHE A 37 -2.74 -13.04 8.67
CA PHE A 37 -1.94 -12.23 9.61
C PHE A 37 -2.66 -11.81 10.90
N ALA A 38 -3.91 -12.22 11.15
CA ALA A 38 -4.69 -11.76 12.30
C ALA A 38 -3.95 -11.87 13.64
N ASP A 39 -3.26 -12.99 13.87
CA ASP A 39 -2.52 -13.25 15.11
C ASP A 39 -1.16 -12.56 15.17
N ASP A 40 -0.63 -12.12 14.02
CA ASP A 40 0.72 -11.56 13.90
C ASP A 40 0.71 -10.04 13.90
N LEU A 41 -0.30 -9.42 13.29
CA LEU A 41 -0.44 -7.96 13.23
C LEU A 41 -0.30 -7.30 14.61
N PRO A 42 -0.96 -7.76 15.70
CA PRO A 42 -0.77 -7.16 17.02
C PRO A 42 0.67 -7.27 17.54
N LYS A 43 1.34 -8.41 17.30
CA LYS A 43 2.72 -8.65 17.75
C LYS A 43 3.72 -7.74 17.04
N TRP A 44 3.45 -7.42 15.78
CA TRP A 44 4.28 -6.53 14.96
C TRP A 44 3.96 -5.05 15.15
N GLY A 45 2.97 -4.71 15.98
CA GLY A 45 2.45 -3.34 16.05
C GLY A 45 1.86 -2.89 14.72
N ALA A 46 1.27 -3.81 13.96
CA ALA A 46 0.72 -3.56 12.65
C ALA A 46 -0.82 -3.62 12.64
N LYS A 47 -1.42 -3.00 11.63
CA LYS A 47 -2.87 -3.08 11.36
C LYS A 47 -3.13 -3.17 9.87
N ILE A 48 -4.26 -3.76 9.50
CA ILE A 48 -4.77 -3.75 8.13
C ILE A 48 -6.04 -2.91 8.05
N ASP A 49 -6.11 -2.07 7.03
CA ASP A 49 -7.28 -1.25 6.72
C ASP A 49 -8.07 -1.87 5.56
N LYS A 50 -9.36 -2.14 5.79
CA LYS A 50 -10.25 -2.81 4.83
C LYS A 50 -10.44 -1.99 3.56
N ASP A 51 -10.67 -0.68 3.72
CA ASP A 51 -11.12 0.18 2.63
C ASP A 51 -9.97 0.50 1.67
N THR A 52 -8.75 0.59 2.19
CA THR A 52 -7.56 0.95 1.42
C THR A 52 -6.63 -0.21 1.09
N LEU A 53 -6.90 -1.42 1.61
CA LEU A 53 -6.02 -2.59 1.53
C LEU A 53 -4.58 -2.27 1.96
N THR A 54 -4.46 -1.53 3.06
CA THR A 54 -3.17 -1.05 3.57
C THR A 54 -2.79 -1.76 4.85
N ILE A 55 -1.68 -2.50 4.83
CA ILE A 55 -1.03 -2.96 6.06
C ILE A 55 -0.08 -1.86 6.54
N SER A 56 -0.27 -1.37 7.76
CA SER A 56 0.54 -0.30 8.36
C SER A 56 1.33 -0.86 9.53
N PHE A 57 2.66 -0.80 9.48
CA PHE A 57 3.55 -1.09 10.60
C PHE A 57 3.73 0.19 11.43
N LEU A 58 3.20 0.18 12.65
CA LEU A 58 3.16 1.33 13.55
C LEU A 58 4.15 1.06 14.68
N SER A 59 5.36 1.62 14.61
CA SER A 59 6.36 1.63 15.71
C SER A 59 7.70 2.14 15.17
N PRO A 60 7.87 3.43 14.89
CA PRO A 60 9.06 3.95 14.20
C PRO A 60 10.39 3.54 14.83
N ASP A 61 10.41 3.46 16.16
CA ASP A 61 11.61 3.13 16.95
C ASP A 61 11.98 1.65 16.87
N ILE A 62 11.08 0.79 16.39
CA ILE A 62 11.34 -0.63 16.09
C ILE A 62 11.73 -0.80 14.62
N LEU A 63 11.22 0.05 13.73
CA LEU A 63 11.44 -0.07 12.28
C LEU A 63 12.85 0.41 11.88
N PHE A 64 13.25 1.59 12.35
CA PHE A 64 14.50 2.25 11.96
C PHE A 64 15.13 2.98 13.15
N LYS A 65 16.42 3.23 13.10
CA LYS A 65 17.05 4.19 14.04
C LYS A 65 16.66 5.63 13.65
N THR A 66 16.60 6.53 14.63
CA THR A 66 16.32 7.95 14.40
C THR A 66 17.30 8.54 13.38
N GLY A 67 16.77 9.22 12.36
CA GLY A 67 17.56 9.84 11.29
C GLY A 67 18.24 8.85 10.33
N GLN A 68 18.01 7.54 10.48
CA GLN A 68 18.66 6.50 9.66
C GLN A 68 17.63 5.70 8.84
N SER A 69 18.13 5.12 7.75
CA SER A 69 17.37 4.26 6.84
C SER A 69 17.72 2.77 6.97
N ASP A 70 18.67 2.42 7.85
CA ASP A 70 19.01 1.04 8.13
C ASP A 70 17.91 0.38 8.96
N LEU A 71 17.50 -0.81 8.53
CA LEU A 71 16.53 -1.62 9.25
C LEU A 71 17.12 -2.08 10.58
N GLN A 72 16.35 -1.92 11.66
CA GLN A 72 16.70 -2.57 12.92
C GLN A 72 16.46 -4.09 12.82
N ASP A 73 17.15 -4.86 13.66
CA ASP A 73 17.10 -6.32 13.59
C ASP A 73 15.69 -6.87 13.87
N ASN A 74 14.97 -6.28 14.84
CA ASN A 74 13.57 -6.62 15.08
C ASN A 74 12.69 -6.46 13.83
N TYR A 75 12.90 -5.40 13.04
CA TYR A 75 12.11 -5.20 11.83
C TYR A 75 12.55 -6.12 10.69
N LYS A 76 13.83 -6.49 10.61
CA LYS A 76 14.29 -7.54 9.68
C LYS A 76 13.64 -8.88 10.00
N GLU A 77 13.50 -9.24 11.27
CA GLU A 77 12.79 -10.46 11.69
C GLU A 77 11.32 -10.42 11.24
N ILE A 78 10.63 -9.31 11.51
CA ILE A 78 9.25 -9.10 11.05
C ILE A 78 9.16 -9.23 9.52
N LEU A 79 10.02 -8.56 8.77
CA LEU A 79 10.01 -8.60 7.31
C LEU A 79 10.35 -9.99 6.75
N SER A 80 11.19 -10.76 7.45
CA SER A 80 11.57 -12.13 7.05
C SER A 80 10.39 -13.09 7.14
N ASP A 81 9.50 -12.90 8.12
CA ASP A 81 8.24 -13.66 8.24
C ASP A 81 7.14 -13.09 7.32
N PHE A 82 6.90 -11.78 7.41
CA PHE A 82 5.83 -11.09 6.69
C PHE A 82 5.97 -11.19 5.17
N SER A 83 7.15 -10.87 4.61
CA SER A 83 7.27 -10.62 3.16
C SER A 83 6.97 -11.86 2.31
N PRO A 84 7.51 -13.06 2.62
CA PRO A 84 7.21 -14.27 1.85
C PRO A 84 5.72 -14.64 1.90
N ARG A 85 5.11 -14.55 3.08
CA ARG A 85 3.68 -14.85 3.29
C ARG A 85 2.80 -13.83 2.56
N TYR A 86 3.15 -12.56 2.64
CA TYR A 86 2.42 -11.47 2.00
C TYR A 86 2.41 -11.66 0.48
N ILE A 87 3.59 -11.86 -0.12
CA ILE A 87 3.72 -12.09 -1.57
C ILE A 87 2.94 -13.35 -2.00
N LYS A 88 2.95 -14.42 -1.21
CA LYS A 88 2.19 -15.64 -1.51
C LYS A 88 0.67 -15.42 -1.48
N VAL A 89 0.16 -14.60 -0.56
CA VAL A 89 -1.27 -14.28 -0.50
C VAL A 89 -1.70 -13.49 -1.72
N ILE A 90 -0.94 -12.44 -2.08
CA ILE A 90 -1.27 -11.54 -3.20
C ILE A 90 -1.07 -12.19 -4.58
N ASP A 91 -0.19 -13.19 -4.73
CA ASP A 91 0.07 -13.84 -6.02
C ASP A 91 -1.20 -14.48 -6.60
N ARG A 92 -2.12 -14.92 -5.74
CA ARG A 92 -3.46 -15.42 -6.13
C ARG A 92 -4.35 -14.36 -6.78
N TYR A 93 -4.03 -13.08 -6.58
CA TYR A 93 -4.81 -11.93 -7.03
C TYR A 93 -4.01 -11.02 -7.96
N LYS A 94 -2.82 -11.45 -8.42
CA LYS A 94 -1.87 -10.59 -9.13
C LYS A 94 -2.42 -9.95 -10.39
N ASP A 95 -3.36 -10.60 -11.07
CA ASP A 95 -3.99 -10.09 -12.29
C ASP A 95 -5.01 -8.98 -12.01
N SER A 96 -5.41 -8.82 -10.75
CA SER A 96 -6.30 -7.75 -10.28
C SER A 96 -5.55 -6.63 -9.55
N ILE A 97 -4.24 -6.75 -9.40
CA ILE A 97 -3.37 -5.78 -8.70
C ILE A 97 -2.59 -4.99 -9.75
N SER A 98 -2.78 -3.67 -9.75
CA SER A 98 -2.00 -2.77 -10.60
C SER A 98 -0.64 -2.45 -9.97
N GLU A 99 -0.61 -2.22 -8.65
CA GLU A 99 0.59 -1.82 -7.95
C GLU A 99 0.52 -2.16 -6.45
N ILE A 100 1.67 -2.39 -5.84
CA ILE A 100 1.83 -2.40 -4.39
C ILE A 100 2.82 -1.30 -4.01
N ARG A 101 2.36 -0.35 -3.21
CA ARG A 101 3.19 0.74 -2.70
C ARG A 101 3.70 0.41 -1.31
N ILE A 102 5.02 0.38 -1.18
CA ILE A 102 5.71 0.50 0.09
C ILE A 102 5.87 1.99 0.36
N GLU A 103 5.07 2.54 1.27
CA GLU A 103 5.08 3.98 1.54
C GLU A 103 5.74 4.28 2.90
N GLY A 104 6.62 5.27 2.90
CA GLY A 104 7.32 5.74 4.09
C GLY A 104 6.72 7.07 4.52
N HIS A 105 6.31 7.14 5.78
CA HIS A 105 5.69 8.34 6.35
C HIS A 105 6.52 8.80 7.56
N THR A 106 6.62 10.11 7.76
CA THR A 106 7.30 10.72 8.91
C THR A 106 6.33 11.60 9.70
N SER A 107 6.78 12.06 10.87
CA SER A 107 6.18 13.23 11.51
C SER A 107 6.56 14.51 10.77
N SER A 108 5.88 15.62 11.08
CA SER A 108 6.27 16.95 10.56
C SER A 108 7.63 17.43 11.10
N GLU A 109 7.98 17.05 12.33
CA GLU A 109 9.24 17.44 12.96
C GLU A 109 10.46 16.75 12.32
N TRP A 110 11.55 17.51 12.16
CA TRP A 110 12.87 17.00 11.80
C TRP A 110 13.88 17.20 12.95
N ALA A 111 14.12 18.45 13.33
CA ALA A 111 14.97 18.83 14.46
C ALA A 111 14.56 20.21 15.01
N VAL A 112 14.94 20.50 16.26
CA VAL A 112 14.67 21.79 16.89
C VAL A 112 15.30 22.94 16.09
N GLY A 113 14.50 23.95 15.77
CA GLY A 113 14.96 25.16 15.07
C GLY A 113 15.06 25.04 13.55
N VAL A 114 14.65 23.90 12.97
CA VAL A 114 14.56 23.72 11.52
C VAL A 114 13.21 24.22 11.01
N ASP A 115 13.21 24.97 9.91
CA ASP A 115 11.99 25.47 9.29
C ASP A 115 11.17 24.35 8.62
N ALA A 116 9.89 24.61 8.37
CA ALA A 116 8.96 23.59 7.90
C ALA A 116 9.30 23.02 6.51
N ASP A 117 9.83 23.84 5.60
CA ASP A 117 10.15 23.41 4.23
C ASP A 117 11.40 22.52 4.25
N THR A 118 12.44 22.93 4.97
CA THR A 118 13.64 22.11 5.17
C THR A 118 13.28 20.79 5.86
N ALA A 119 12.45 20.83 6.92
CA ALA A 119 11.99 19.63 7.61
C ALA A 119 11.23 18.70 6.66
N TYR A 120 10.37 19.24 5.79
CA TYR A 120 9.61 18.46 4.82
C TYR A 120 10.52 17.75 3.81
N PHE A 121 11.52 18.43 3.24
CA PHE A 121 12.41 17.82 2.25
C PHE A 121 13.39 16.81 2.86
N GLU A 122 13.90 17.03 4.07
CA GLU A 122 14.73 16.02 4.76
C GLU A 122 13.90 14.78 5.14
N ASN A 123 12.68 14.97 5.62
CA ASN A 123 11.76 13.87 5.87
C ASN A 123 11.36 13.14 4.58
N MET A 124 11.25 13.84 3.45
CA MET A 124 11.03 13.23 2.13
C MET A 124 12.19 12.32 1.76
N ARG A 125 13.43 12.83 1.86
CA ARG A 125 14.64 12.04 1.59
C ARG A 125 14.69 10.81 2.49
N LEU A 126 14.51 10.98 3.81
CA LEU A 126 14.58 9.88 4.78
C LEU A 126 13.51 8.82 4.55
N SER A 127 12.26 9.23 4.29
CA SER A 127 11.17 8.27 4.02
C SER A 127 11.38 7.50 2.70
N GLN A 128 11.94 8.15 1.67
CA GLN A 128 12.29 7.49 0.42
C GLN A 128 13.44 6.48 0.61
N ASP A 129 14.49 6.85 1.34
CA ASP A 129 15.61 5.94 1.64
C ASP A 129 15.13 4.72 2.43
N ARG A 130 14.25 4.91 3.43
CA ARG A 130 13.67 3.84 4.25
C ARG A 130 12.86 2.84 3.43
N THR A 131 11.98 3.32 2.54
CA THR A 131 11.17 2.43 1.70
C THR A 131 12.03 1.66 0.70
N ARG A 132 13.09 2.29 0.16
CA ARG A 132 14.08 1.59 -0.67
C ARG A 132 14.74 0.45 0.10
N THR A 133 15.18 0.69 1.34
CA THR A 133 15.80 -0.36 2.18
C THR A 133 14.83 -1.51 2.46
N VAL A 134 13.56 -1.21 2.77
CA VAL A 134 12.52 -2.24 2.97
C VAL A 134 12.33 -3.09 1.73
N LEU A 135 12.19 -2.47 0.55
CA LEU A 135 12.05 -3.18 -0.72
C LEU A 135 13.27 -4.05 -1.01
N GLN A 136 14.49 -3.52 -0.82
CA GLN A 136 15.73 -4.26 -1.04
C GLN A 136 15.83 -5.49 -0.14
N PHE A 137 15.48 -5.34 1.14
CA PHE A 137 15.48 -6.45 2.09
C PHE A 137 14.44 -7.51 1.69
N ALA A 138 13.19 -7.11 1.49
CA ALA A 138 12.11 -8.03 1.11
C ALA A 138 12.42 -8.78 -0.20
N TYR A 139 13.01 -8.10 -1.19
CA TYR A 139 13.41 -8.68 -2.47
C TYR A 139 14.57 -9.69 -2.35
N ALA A 140 15.46 -9.48 -1.38
CA ALA A 140 16.62 -10.33 -1.15
C ALA A 140 16.27 -11.67 -0.49
N ILE A 141 15.11 -11.77 0.18
CA ILE A 141 14.65 -13.00 0.85
C ILE A 141 14.55 -14.16 -0.17
N PRO A 142 15.20 -15.32 0.10
CA PRO A 142 15.22 -16.45 -0.84
C PRO A 142 13.84 -16.96 -1.27
N GLU A 143 12.90 -17.01 -0.34
CA GLU A 143 11.51 -17.48 -0.54
C GLU A 143 10.73 -16.59 -1.52
N VAL A 144 11.16 -15.34 -1.68
CA VAL A 144 10.55 -14.36 -2.59
C VAL A 144 11.12 -14.48 -4.01
N SER A 145 12.19 -15.27 -4.22
CA SER A 145 12.96 -15.31 -5.47
C SER A 145 12.13 -15.54 -6.74
N GLN A 146 11.14 -16.43 -6.70
CA GLN A 146 10.27 -16.74 -7.84
C GLN A 146 9.37 -15.55 -8.26
N TYR A 147 9.05 -14.66 -7.33
CA TYR A 147 8.16 -13.53 -7.57
C TYR A 147 8.89 -12.26 -8.03
N ARG A 148 10.23 -12.29 -8.07
CA ARG A 148 11.07 -11.13 -8.40
C ARG A 148 10.70 -10.43 -9.72
N PRO A 149 10.36 -11.13 -10.83
CA PRO A 149 9.93 -10.46 -12.06
C PRO A 149 8.64 -9.65 -11.86
N TRP A 150 7.67 -10.20 -11.13
CA TRP A 150 6.43 -9.52 -10.82
C TRP A 150 6.67 -8.31 -9.90
N ILE A 151 7.50 -8.50 -8.86
CA ILE A 151 7.89 -7.44 -7.91
C ILE A 151 8.52 -6.24 -8.62
N LYS A 152 9.45 -6.46 -9.55
CA LYS A 152 10.09 -5.36 -10.29
C LYS A 152 9.12 -4.51 -11.12
N THR A 153 7.98 -5.09 -11.48
CA THR A 153 6.98 -4.44 -12.34
C THR A 153 5.87 -3.77 -11.53
N HIS A 154 5.52 -4.34 -10.36
CA HIS A 154 4.33 -3.94 -9.60
C HIS A 154 4.63 -3.36 -8.22
N LEU A 155 5.83 -3.51 -7.67
CA LEU A 155 6.17 -2.90 -6.37
C LEU A 155 6.89 -1.57 -6.55
N ALA A 156 6.38 -0.55 -5.88
CA ALA A 156 6.97 0.79 -5.82
C ALA A 156 7.34 1.15 -4.38
N ALA A 157 8.51 1.77 -4.19
CA ALA A 157 8.95 2.33 -2.92
C ALA A 157 8.84 3.85 -2.96
N VAL A 158 8.02 4.44 -2.08
CA VAL A 158 7.63 5.86 -2.14
C VAL A 158 7.81 6.53 -0.77
N GLY A 159 8.67 7.55 -0.71
CA GLY A 159 8.71 8.48 0.42
C GLY A 159 7.58 9.50 0.33
N LEU A 160 6.84 9.71 1.42
CA LEU A 160 5.75 10.69 1.48
C LEU A 160 5.97 11.80 2.51
N SER A 161 7.13 11.80 3.18
CA SER A 161 7.44 12.79 4.22
C SER A 161 6.29 12.90 5.25
N SER A 162 5.97 14.12 5.66
CA SER A 162 4.85 14.50 6.53
C SER A 162 3.57 14.86 5.76
N ALA A 163 3.46 14.52 4.47
CA ALA A 163 2.27 14.88 3.67
C ALA A 163 0.97 14.20 4.16
N LYS A 164 1.10 13.11 4.92
CA LYS A 164 -0.01 12.28 5.42
C LYS A 164 0.13 12.01 6.92
N THR A 165 0.39 13.07 7.70
CA THR A 165 0.36 13.02 9.17
C THR A 165 -0.99 12.52 9.67
N ILE A 166 -0.96 11.70 10.72
CA ILE A 166 -2.15 11.23 11.42
C ILE A 166 -2.46 12.20 12.55
N LYS A 167 -3.72 12.63 12.67
CA LYS A 167 -4.19 13.50 13.74
C LYS A 167 -4.83 12.70 14.87
N ASN A 168 -4.69 13.18 16.10
CA ASN A 168 -5.44 12.67 17.26
C ASN A 168 -6.85 13.28 17.30
N GLU A 169 -7.63 12.92 18.32
CA GLU A 169 -9.01 13.40 18.52
C GLU A 169 -9.10 14.93 18.71
N SER A 170 -8.03 15.58 19.19
CA SER A 170 -7.97 17.04 19.31
C SER A 170 -7.53 17.76 18.02
N GLY A 171 -7.31 17.02 16.93
CA GLY A 171 -6.91 17.55 15.63
C GLY A 171 -5.42 17.91 15.52
N LEU A 172 -4.63 17.64 16.56
CA LEU A 172 -3.18 17.80 16.58
C LEU A 172 -2.49 16.57 15.99
N GLU A 173 -1.28 16.74 15.47
CA GLU A 173 -0.50 15.61 14.96
C GLU A 173 -0.21 14.59 16.07
N ASN A 174 -0.43 13.32 15.76
CA ASN A 174 0.14 12.20 16.48
C ASN A 174 1.44 11.78 15.78
N ALA A 175 2.58 12.28 16.28
CA ALA A 175 3.89 12.03 15.67
C ALA A 175 4.24 10.54 15.64
N GLY A 176 3.89 9.79 16.69
CA GLY A 176 4.15 8.35 16.77
C GLY A 176 3.40 7.55 15.70
N ALA A 177 2.11 7.87 15.50
CA ALA A 177 1.30 7.22 14.46
C ALA A 177 1.65 7.73 13.04
N SER A 178 2.14 8.96 12.90
CA SER A 178 2.54 9.53 11.62
C SER A 178 3.78 8.83 11.05
N LYS A 179 4.74 8.47 11.90
CA LYS A 179 5.92 7.71 11.49
C LYS A 179 5.59 6.22 11.32
N ARG A 180 5.45 5.78 10.07
CA ARG A 180 5.06 4.39 9.75
C ARG A 180 5.57 3.97 8.37
N VAL A 181 5.63 2.67 8.16
CA VAL A 181 5.77 2.07 6.82
C VAL A 181 4.48 1.35 6.49
N THR A 182 3.97 1.56 5.28
CA THR A 182 2.76 0.90 4.81
C THR A 182 3.01 0.06 3.57
N PHE A 183 2.25 -1.01 3.42
CA PHE A 183 2.14 -1.81 2.20
C PHE A 183 0.70 -1.67 1.71
N ARG A 184 0.51 -0.87 0.67
CA ARG A 184 -0.81 -0.55 0.11
C ARG A 184 -1.00 -1.24 -1.23
N ILE A 185 -2.09 -2.00 -1.36
CA ILE A 185 -2.47 -2.64 -2.62
C ILE A 185 -3.37 -1.70 -3.41
N LEU A 186 -2.95 -1.39 -4.64
CA LEU A 186 -3.77 -0.72 -5.65
C LEU A 186 -4.25 -1.79 -6.62
N THR A 187 -5.56 -1.86 -6.83
CA THR A 187 -6.16 -2.76 -7.80
C THR A 187 -6.24 -2.08 -9.17
N ASN A 188 -6.50 -2.84 -10.21
CA ASN A 188 -6.66 -2.33 -11.58
C ASN A 188 -8.11 -1.97 -11.94
N ALA A 189 -8.97 -1.69 -10.96
CA ALA A 189 -10.39 -1.40 -11.18
C ALA A 189 -10.61 -0.24 -12.16
N ASP A 190 -9.86 0.86 -12.02
CA ASP A 190 -9.97 2.02 -12.93
C ASP A 190 -9.56 1.66 -14.37
N GLU A 191 -8.57 0.77 -14.55
CA GLU A 191 -8.17 0.31 -15.88
C GLU A 191 -9.24 -0.59 -16.52
N GLN A 192 -9.89 -1.45 -15.72
CA GLN A 192 -11.01 -2.28 -16.18
C GLN A 192 -12.19 -1.39 -16.61
N MET A 193 -12.49 -0.35 -15.85
CA MET A 193 -13.52 0.64 -16.19
C MET A 193 -13.21 1.37 -17.51
N GLN A 194 -11.94 1.74 -17.74
CA GLN A 194 -11.53 2.37 -19.00
C GLN A 194 -11.63 1.45 -20.22
N LYS A 195 -11.34 0.15 -20.05
CA LYS A 195 -11.44 -0.84 -21.14
C LYS A 195 -12.88 -0.94 -21.66
N ILE A 196 -13.87 -1.01 -20.77
CA ILE A 196 -15.28 -1.03 -21.19
C ILE A 196 -15.64 0.26 -21.91
N GLY A 197 -15.25 1.41 -21.37
CA GLY A 197 -15.48 2.70 -22.01
C GLY A 197 -15.00 2.71 -23.46
N LYS A 198 -13.82 2.15 -23.75
CA LYS A 198 -13.26 2.06 -25.11
C LYS A 198 -13.95 1.03 -26.01
N SER A 199 -14.24 -0.17 -25.50
CA SER A 199 -14.93 -1.21 -26.28
C SER A 199 -16.33 -0.76 -26.75
N SER A 200 -17.02 0.09 -25.98
CA SER A 200 -18.32 0.65 -26.39
C SER A 200 -18.24 1.68 -27.53
N TYR A 201 -17.06 2.27 -27.79
CA TYR A 201 -16.84 3.19 -28.92
C TYR A 201 -16.44 2.48 -30.22
N GLU A 202 -15.87 1.28 -30.15
CA GLU A 202 -15.42 0.52 -31.32
C GLU A 202 -16.54 -0.32 -31.97
N GLU A 203 -17.67 -0.52 -31.29
CA GLU A 203 -18.86 -1.21 -31.81
C GLU A 203 -19.91 -0.28 -32.45
N ASN A 204 -19.64 1.03 -32.55
CA ASN A 204 -20.49 2.02 -33.24
C ASN A 204 -19.81 2.57 -34.50
#